data_AF-A0A6G3WXC2-F1
#
_entry.id   AF-A0A6G3WXC2-F1
#
_cell.length_a   1.000
_cell.length_b   1.000
_cell.length_c   1.000
_cell.angle_alpha   90.00
_cell.angle_beta   90.00
_cell.angle_gamma   90.00
#
_symmetry.space_group_name_H-M   'P 1'
#
loop_
_entity.id
_entity.type
_entity.pdbx_description
1 polymer ?
#
loop_
_entity_poly.entity_id
_entity_poly.type
_entity_poly.pdbx_seq_one_letter_code
_entity_poly.pdbx_strand_id
1 'polypeptide(L)'
;TECSGTDSANPATTFGDTLKWHTENLVVQNMRNGGETVINWNLALDRNGGPHQGHCTDRCNGIVEIDGGQVTRNAEFYVLGHVAKFVKAGAVRIGSTSQGAGGVQNVAFQNSDGSRAAVVVNTASGAQRFSLTDNGKSLAYTLPAGAVATFTWDGSGGTTEPPAGSIDPAAWYGVRNANSGACLDAADWGTADGTALQQWACGTG
;
A
#
# COMPACT_ATOMS: atom_id res chain seq x y z
N THR A 1 20.91 -1.98 0.33
CA THR A 1 21.31 -3.29 0.86
C THR A 1 20.57 -4.35 0.07
N GLU A 2 21.22 -5.46 -0.24
CA GLU A 2 20.62 -6.58 -0.98
C GLU A 2 20.32 -7.73 -0.04
N CYS A 3 19.16 -8.36 -0.20
CA CYS A 3 18.70 -9.46 0.66
C CYS A 3 18.12 -10.61 -0.17
N SER A 4 18.11 -11.81 0.39
CA SER A 4 17.55 -13.02 -0.24
C SER A 4 16.42 -13.59 0.61
N GLY A 5 15.66 -14.49 0.01
CA GLY A 5 14.77 -15.37 0.76
C GLY A 5 15.49 -16.26 1.74
N THR A 6 14.71 -16.85 2.65
CA THR A 6 15.22 -17.76 3.68
C THR A 6 14.43 -19.05 3.64
N ASP A 7 15.11 -20.19 3.65
CA ASP A 7 14.44 -21.47 3.86
C ASP A 7 14.15 -21.67 5.36
N SER A 8 12.91 -22.07 5.68
CA SER A 8 12.53 -22.42 7.05
C SER A 8 13.00 -23.82 7.41
N ALA A 9 13.17 -24.08 8.71
CA ALA A 9 13.46 -25.43 9.21
C ALA A 9 12.41 -26.47 8.76
N ASN A 10 11.15 -26.04 8.58
CA ASN A 10 10.13 -26.82 7.89
C ASN A 10 9.90 -26.24 6.48
N PRO A 11 10.27 -26.97 5.41
CA PRO A 11 10.07 -26.50 4.04
C PRO A 11 8.63 -26.11 3.73
N ALA A 12 7.64 -26.79 4.33
CA ALA A 12 6.21 -26.52 4.10
C ALA A 12 5.75 -25.13 4.60
N THR A 13 6.49 -24.51 5.53
CA THR A 13 6.15 -23.17 6.06
C THR A 13 6.98 -22.06 5.45
N THR A 14 8.03 -22.38 4.68
CA THR A 14 9.00 -21.43 4.11
C THR A 14 8.33 -20.23 3.43
N PHE A 15 7.30 -20.47 2.61
CA PHE A 15 6.60 -19.39 1.93
C PHE A 15 5.96 -18.40 2.92
N GLY A 16 5.21 -18.90 3.91
CA GLY A 16 4.51 -18.06 4.88
C GLY A 16 5.47 -17.34 5.83
N ASP A 17 6.51 -18.05 6.28
CA ASP A 17 7.53 -17.48 7.16
C ASP A 17 8.30 -16.36 6.45
N THR A 18 8.72 -16.62 5.21
CA THR A 18 9.43 -15.63 4.39
C THR A 18 8.53 -14.44 4.04
N LEU A 19 7.29 -14.67 3.63
CA LEU A 19 6.34 -13.59 3.30
C LEU A 19 6.19 -12.61 4.48
N LYS A 20 5.99 -13.15 5.69
CA LYS A 20 5.85 -12.38 6.92
C LYS A 20 7.15 -11.67 7.30
N TRP A 21 8.25 -12.42 7.40
CA TRP A 21 9.54 -11.90 7.88
C TRP A 21 10.12 -10.85 6.92
N HIS A 22 10.09 -11.13 5.61
CA HIS A 22 10.62 -10.25 4.57
C HIS A 22 9.82 -8.95 4.52
N THR A 23 8.48 -9.01 4.62
CA THR A 23 7.64 -7.81 4.67
C THR A 23 7.91 -6.99 5.92
N GLU A 24 7.97 -7.62 7.10
CA GLU A 24 8.23 -6.90 8.36
C GLU A 24 9.62 -6.25 8.35
N ASN A 25 10.67 -7.01 8.07
CA ASN A 25 12.05 -6.56 8.32
C ASN A 25 12.61 -5.75 7.14
N LEU A 26 12.42 -6.23 5.91
CA LEU A 26 13.06 -5.63 4.74
C LEU A 26 12.23 -4.52 4.12
N VAL A 27 10.90 -4.57 4.25
CA VAL A 27 10.02 -3.48 3.78
C VAL A 27 9.66 -2.54 4.92
N VAL A 28 8.91 -3.01 5.93
CA VAL A 28 8.31 -2.13 6.93
C VAL A 28 9.37 -1.48 7.81
N GLN A 29 10.22 -2.26 8.48
CA GLN A 29 11.24 -1.72 9.39
C GLN A 29 12.26 -0.88 8.63
N ASN A 30 12.76 -1.36 7.50
CA ASN A 30 13.67 -0.59 6.65
C ASN A 30 13.14 0.81 6.32
N MET A 31 11.92 0.88 5.76
CA MET A 31 11.32 2.14 5.32
C MET A 31 10.88 3.03 6.48
N ARG A 32 10.53 2.46 7.64
CA ARG A 32 10.25 3.23 8.85
C ARG A 32 11.52 3.78 9.53
N ASN A 33 12.69 3.25 9.22
CA ASN A 33 13.98 3.64 9.79
C ASN A 33 14.89 4.39 8.80
N GLY A 34 14.30 5.05 7.79
CA GLY A 34 15.02 5.93 6.87
C GLY A 34 15.61 5.24 5.64
N GLY A 35 15.41 3.94 5.47
CA GLY A 35 15.68 3.30 4.19
C GLY A 35 14.69 3.73 3.12
N GLU A 36 15.16 3.86 1.89
CA GLU A 36 14.35 4.35 0.76
C GLU A 36 14.15 3.28 -0.31
N THR A 37 14.77 2.12 -0.16
CA THR A 37 14.84 1.09 -1.20
C THR A 37 14.98 -0.30 -0.60
N VAL A 38 14.35 -1.28 -1.26
CA VAL A 38 14.53 -2.73 -1.03
C VAL A 38 15.00 -3.33 -2.34
N ILE A 39 16.13 -4.04 -2.31
CA ILE A 39 16.65 -4.78 -3.47
C ILE A 39 16.85 -6.22 -3.04
N ASN A 40 16.39 -7.14 -3.87
CA ASN A 40 16.61 -8.56 -3.68
C ASN A 40 17.72 -9.05 -4.60
N TRP A 41 18.46 -10.07 -4.15
CA TRP A 41 19.68 -10.52 -4.82
C TRP A 41 19.41 -11.16 -6.18
N ASN A 42 18.87 -12.39 -6.22
CA ASN A 42 18.63 -13.10 -7.47
C ASN A 42 17.17 -12.95 -7.92
N LEU A 43 16.96 -12.42 -9.13
CA LEU A 43 15.63 -12.41 -9.74
C LEU A 43 15.16 -13.83 -10.08
N ALA A 44 16.02 -14.65 -10.69
CA ALA A 44 15.68 -16.01 -11.11
C ALA A 44 16.85 -16.96 -10.82
N LEU A 45 16.51 -18.14 -10.31
CA LEU A 45 17.41 -19.28 -10.16
C LEU A 45 16.69 -20.56 -10.59
N ASP A 46 17.41 -21.67 -10.73
CA ASP A 46 16.75 -22.97 -10.86
C ASP A 46 16.11 -23.42 -9.53
N ARG A 47 15.29 -24.47 -9.55
CA ARG A 47 14.64 -25.03 -8.34
C ARG A 47 15.61 -25.45 -7.22
N ASN A 48 16.86 -25.74 -7.57
CA ASN A 48 17.91 -26.11 -6.63
C ASN A 48 18.71 -24.88 -6.14
N GLY A 49 18.30 -23.66 -6.52
CA GLY A 49 18.93 -22.41 -6.13
C GLY A 49 20.20 -22.07 -6.91
N GLY A 50 20.41 -22.72 -8.05
CA GLY A 50 21.59 -22.57 -8.88
C GLY A 50 21.40 -21.78 -10.17
N PRO A 51 22.50 -21.56 -10.93
CA PRO A 51 23.88 -21.83 -10.50
C PRO A 51 24.36 -20.79 -9.47
N HIS A 52 25.12 -21.22 -8.47
CA HIS A 52 25.76 -20.33 -7.49
C HIS A 52 27.19 -20.79 -7.18
N GLN A 53 28.07 -19.85 -6.80
CA GLN A 53 29.44 -20.16 -6.37
C GLN A 53 29.59 -19.93 -4.87
N GLY A 54 29.19 -20.92 -4.06
CA GLY A 54 29.27 -20.83 -2.59
C GLY A 54 28.44 -19.69 -1.98
N HIS A 55 28.67 -19.38 -0.71
CA HIS A 55 28.01 -18.33 0.11
C HIS A 55 26.53 -18.54 0.48
N CYS A 56 25.80 -19.37 -0.24
CA CYS A 56 24.57 -20.01 0.23
C CYS A 56 24.94 -21.45 0.58
N THR A 57 24.78 -21.89 1.85
CA THR A 57 25.28 -23.19 2.33
C THR A 57 24.76 -24.34 1.46
N ASP A 58 23.43 -24.41 1.32
CA ASP A 58 22.77 -25.51 0.61
C ASP A 58 21.95 -25.04 -0.60
N ARG A 59 21.46 -23.78 -0.58
CA ARG A 59 20.57 -23.23 -1.62
C ARG A 59 20.47 -21.71 -1.53
N CYS A 60 20.50 -21.02 -2.68
CA CYS A 60 20.08 -19.61 -2.76
C CYS A 60 18.62 -19.52 -3.22
N ASN A 61 17.85 -18.56 -2.71
CA ASN A 61 16.46 -18.36 -3.15
C ASN A 61 16.41 -17.29 -4.25
N GLY A 62 15.85 -17.65 -5.42
CA GLY A 62 15.46 -16.68 -6.43
C GLY A 62 14.10 -16.06 -6.09
N ILE A 63 13.83 -14.83 -6.55
CA ILE A 63 12.47 -14.27 -6.51
C ILE A 63 11.50 -15.19 -7.27
N VAL A 64 11.96 -15.75 -8.39
CA VAL A 64 11.32 -16.86 -9.07
C VAL A 64 12.28 -18.02 -9.25
N GLU A 65 11.73 -19.22 -9.34
CA GLU A 65 12.43 -20.45 -9.67
C GLU A 65 11.98 -20.98 -11.02
N ILE A 66 12.94 -21.43 -11.82
CA ILE A 66 12.71 -21.95 -13.16
C ILE A 66 13.07 -23.44 -13.20
N ASP A 67 12.12 -24.27 -13.62
CA ASP A 67 12.34 -25.70 -13.90
C ASP A 67 11.82 -26.02 -15.31
N GLY A 68 12.73 -26.00 -16.28
CA GLY A 68 12.39 -26.06 -17.70
C GLY A 68 11.48 -24.89 -18.11
N GLY A 69 10.24 -25.20 -18.49
CA GLY A 69 9.22 -24.19 -18.83
C GLY A 69 8.35 -23.73 -17.67
N GLN A 70 8.52 -24.28 -16.47
CA GLN A 70 7.71 -23.92 -15.30
C GLN A 70 8.37 -22.78 -14.51
N VAL A 71 7.57 -21.81 -14.11
CA VAL A 71 7.99 -20.67 -13.28
C VAL A 71 7.24 -20.69 -11.97
N THR A 72 7.97 -20.91 -10.87
CA THR A 72 7.46 -20.84 -9.50
C THR A 72 7.80 -19.47 -8.90
N ARG A 73 6.82 -18.82 -8.26
CA ARG A 73 7.02 -17.51 -7.62
C ARG A 73 7.19 -17.74 -6.12
N ASN A 74 8.34 -17.33 -5.59
CA ASN A 74 8.58 -17.38 -4.15
C ASN A 74 7.96 -16.18 -3.44
N ALA A 75 8.02 -16.19 -2.10
CA ALA A 75 7.39 -15.18 -1.28
C ALA A 75 7.85 -13.75 -1.62
N GLU A 76 9.13 -13.57 -1.96
CA GLU A 76 9.75 -12.32 -2.39
C GLU A 76 9.01 -11.68 -3.56
N PHE A 77 8.56 -12.50 -4.52
CA PHE A 77 7.81 -12.01 -5.68
C PHE A 77 6.52 -11.31 -5.22
N TYR A 78 5.84 -11.90 -4.24
CA TYR A 78 4.62 -11.34 -3.68
C TYR A 78 4.90 -10.13 -2.79
N VAL A 79 5.97 -10.14 -1.98
CA VAL A 79 6.39 -8.98 -1.18
C VAL A 79 6.70 -7.78 -2.06
N LEU A 80 7.52 -7.97 -3.11
CA LEU A 80 7.81 -6.91 -4.08
C LEU A 80 6.54 -6.47 -4.80
N GLY A 81 5.63 -7.40 -5.13
CA GLY A 81 4.31 -7.09 -5.68
C GLY A 81 3.44 -6.23 -4.75
N HIS A 82 3.49 -6.46 -3.44
CA HIS A 82 2.78 -5.67 -2.43
C HIS A 82 3.31 -4.23 -2.32
N VAL A 83 4.54 -3.97 -2.75
CA VAL A 83 5.15 -2.62 -2.74
C VAL A 83 5.08 -2.01 -4.14
N ALA A 84 5.80 -2.57 -5.11
CA ALA A 84 6.08 -1.95 -6.40
C ALA A 84 4.85 -1.70 -7.27
N LYS A 85 3.77 -2.46 -7.09
CA LYS A 85 2.51 -2.21 -7.82
C LYS A 85 1.84 -0.92 -7.37
N PHE A 86 1.98 -0.55 -6.10
CA PHE A 86 1.14 0.47 -5.43
C PHE A 86 1.93 1.69 -4.93
N VAL A 87 3.21 1.53 -4.64
CA VAL A 87 4.13 2.60 -4.22
C VAL A 87 5.00 2.96 -5.42
N LYS A 88 4.82 4.18 -5.94
CA LYS A 88 5.51 4.64 -7.15
C LYS A 88 6.86 5.27 -6.82
N ALA A 89 7.75 5.32 -7.81
CA ALA A 89 9.00 6.06 -7.68
C ALA A 89 8.71 7.52 -7.32
N GLY A 90 9.43 8.05 -6.33
CA GLY A 90 9.19 9.40 -5.79
C GLY A 90 8.07 9.48 -4.74
N ALA A 91 7.42 8.37 -4.39
CA ALA A 91 6.48 8.36 -3.27
C ALA A 91 7.18 8.73 -1.95
N VAL A 92 6.49 9.51 -1.12
CA VAL A 92 6.98 9.96 0.18
C VAL A 92 6.37 9.11 1.28
N ARG A 93 7.19 8.58 2.18
CA ARG A 93 6.71 7.88 3.37
C ARG A 93 5.97 8.86 4.29
N ILE A 94 4.73 8.53 4.65
CA ILE A 94 3.92 9.33 5.58
C ILE A 94 3.86 8.70 6.97
N GLY A 95 3.55 9.49 7.99
CA GLY A 95 3.41 9.02 9.37
C GLY A 95 2.29 7.99 9.51
N SER A 96 2.53 6.93 10.30
CA SER A 96 1.50 5.95 10.65
C SER A 96 1.80 5.31 12.01
N THR A 97 0.74 4.93 12.74
CA THR A 97 0.83 4.19 13.99
C THR A 97 1.05 2.70 13.73
N SER A 98 1.48 1.93 14.74
CA SER A 98 1.59 0.45 14.66
C SER A 98 1.13 -0.16 15.98
N GLN A 99 0.81 -1.45 15.98
CA GLN A 99 0.47 -2.18 17.21
C GLN A 99 1.69 -2.62 18.02
N GLY A 100 2.92 -2.32 17.57
CA GLY A 100 4.15 -2.75 18.23
C GLY A 100 4.50 -4.23 17.97
N ALA A 101 5.63 -4.67 18.51
CA ALA A 101 6.19 -5.99 18.23
C ALA A 101 5.19 -7.13 18.51
N GLY A 102 5.08 -8.07 17.56
CA GLY A 102 4.11 -9.18 17.64
C GLY A 102 2.67 -8.80 17.31
N GLY A 103 2.40 -7.56 16.91
CA GLY A 103 1.11 -7.09 16.39
C GLY A 103 1.17 -6.68 14.92
N VAL A 104 0.13 -5.99 14.44
CA VAL A 104 0.11 -5.47 13.06
C VAL A 104 1.18 -4.38 12.84
N GLN A 105 2.08 -4.65 11.89
CA GLN A 105 3.11 -3.71 11.43
C GLN A 105 2.71 -3.12 10.07
N ASN A 106 3.14 -1.90 9.79
CA ASN A 106 2.85 -1.27 8.50
C ASN A 106 3.84 -0.16 8.13
N VAL A 107 3.86 0.18 6.85
CA VAL A 107 4.43 1.43 6.35
C VAL A 107 3.46 2.05 5.33
N ALA A 108 3.29 3.37 5.39
CA ALA A 108 2.37 4.11 4.54
C ALA A 108 3.12 5.15 3.69
N PHE A 109 2.62 5.40 2.49
CA PHE A 109 3.21 6.28 1.49
C PHE A 109 2.14 7.15 0.82
N GLN A 110 2.57 8.32 0.36
CA GLN A 110 1.83 9.16 -0.59
C GLN A 110 2.61 9.19 -1.91
N ASN A 111 1.94 8.81 -3.00
CA ASN A 111 2.46 8.92 -4.36
C ASN A 111 2.39 10.38 -4.83
N SER A 112 3.15 10.69 -5.89
CA SER A 112 3.18 12.04 -6.50
C SER A 112 1.84 12.48 -7.11
N ASP A 113 0.98 11.53 -7.48
CA ASP A 113 -0.39 11.78 -7.94
C ASP A 113 -1.38 12.05 -6.78
N GLY A 114 -0.90 12.02 -5.54
CA GLY A 114 -1.69 12.22 -4.34
C GLY A 114 -2.40 10.97 -3.81
N SER A 115 -2.39 9.85 -4.54
CA SER A 115 -2.87 8.57 -4.03
C SER A 115 -2.01 8.08 -2.86
N ARG A 116 -2.60 7.28 -1.98
CA ARG A 116 -1.93 6.72 -0.80
C ARG A 116 -1.91 5.21 -0.85
N ALA A 117 -0.86 4.63 -0.28
CA ALA A 117 -0.71 3.19 -0.16
C ALA A 117 -0.18 2.83 1.24
N ALA A 118 -0.76 1.80 1.87
CA ALA A 118 -0.25 1.24 3.12
C ALA A 118 0.02 -0.25 2.95
N VAL A 119 1.27 -0.66 3.16
CA VAL A 119 1.68 -2.06 3.20
C VAL A 119 1.60 -2.53 4.65
N VAL A 120 0.81 -3.56 4.91
CA VAL A 120 0.46 -4.04 6.25
C VAL A 120 0.75 -5.53 6.36
N VAL A 121 1.40 -5.94 7.46
CA VAL A 121 1.67 -7.34 7.78
C VAL A 121 1.20 -7.64 9.20
N ASN A 122 0.49 -8.75 9.38
CA ASN A 122 0.13 -9.25 10.70
C ASN A 122 1.20 -10.23 11.20
N THR A 123 1.99 -9.80 12.20
CA THR A 123 3.08 -10.62 12.74
C THR A 123 2.66 -11.44 13.96
N ALA A 124 1.41 -11.28 14.42
CA ALA A 124 0.82 -12.07 15.49
C ALA A 124 0.54 -13.52 15.06
N SER A 125 0.38 -14.40 16.05
CA SER A 125 -0.02 -15.81 15.84
C SER A 125 -1.51 -15.99 15.53
N GLY A 126 -2.33 -14.95 15.68
CA GLY A 126 -3.77 -14.97 15.43
C GLY A 126 -4.22 -13.85 14.49
N ALA A 127 -5.44 -13.95 13.97
CA ALA A 127 -6.04 -12.88 13.18
C ALA A 127 -6.13 -11.59 14.02
N GLN A 128 -5.73 -10.47 13.43
CA GLN A 128 -5.73 -9.16 14.09
C GLN A 128 -6.68 -8.21 13.39
N ARG A 129 -7.53 -7.54 14.18
CA ARG A 129 -8.38 -6.45 13.69
C ARG A 129 -7.68 -5.13 13.91
N PHE A 130 -7.69 -4.27 12.89
CA PHE A 130 -7.18 -2.91 12.96
C PHE A 130 -8.04 -1.98 12.10
N SER A 131 -7.75 -0.69 12.16
CA SER A 131 -8.33 0.30 11.26
C SER A 131 -7.25 1.08 10.52
N LEU A 132 -7.49 1.38 9.25
CA LEU A 132 -6.79 2.43 8.53
C LEU A 132 -7.64 3.69 8.63
N THR A 133 -7.11 4.71 9.29
CA THR A 133 -7.78 5.99 9.47
C THR A 133 -6.95 7.09 8.86
N ASP A 134 -7.57 7.85 7.96
CA ASP A 134 -6.94 8.97 7.28
C ASP A 134 -7.97 10.07 7.01
N ASN A 135 -7.66 11.32 7.38
CA ASN A 135 -8.54 12.48 7.21
C ASN A 135 -10.01 12.24 7.66
N GLY A 136 -10.19 11.61 8.83
CA GLY A 136 -11.52 11.33 9.40
C GLY A 136 -12.29 10.17 8.74
N LYS A 137 -11.74 9.54 7.70
CA LYS A 137 -12.30 8.33 7.07
C LYS A 137 -11.59 7.10 7.60
N SER A 138 -12.35 6.04 7.85
CA SER A 138 -11.82 4.81 8.44
C SER A 138 -12.29 3.57 7.71
N LEU A 139 -11.37 2.63 7.50
CA LEU A 139 -11.65 1.26 7.08
C LEU A 139 -11.22 0.31 8.20
N ALA A 140 -12.14 -0.49 8.72
CA ALA A 140 -11.81 -1.57 9.65
C ALA A 140 -11.58 -2.88 8.89
N TYR A 141 -10.49 -3.59 9.19
CA TYR A 141 -10.14 -4.85 8.53
C TYR A 141 -9.58 -5.86 9.54
N THR A 142 -9.86 -7.14 9.31
CA THR A 142 -9.29 -8.25 10.08
C THR A 142 -8.34 -9.04 9.18
N LEU A 143 -7.04 -9.00 9.49
CA LEU A 143 -5.99 -9.66 8.71
C LEU A 143 -5.57 -10.97 9.39
N PRO A 144 -5.61 -12.12 8.68
CA PRO A 144 -5.17 -13.41 9.23
C PRO A 144 -3.71 -13.38 9.72
N ALA A 145 -3.34 -14.34 10.57
CA ALA A 145 -1.97 -14.49 11.06
C ALA A 145 -0.98 -14.68 9.90
N GLY A 146 0.13 -13.94 9.91
CA GLY A 146 1.17 -14.02 8.88
C GLY A 146 0.79 -13.45 7.51
N ALA A 147 -0.43 -12.95 7.34
CA ALA A 147 -0.88 -12.39 6.06
C ALA A 147 -0.33 -10.97 5.84
N VAL A 148 -0.18 -10.62 4.56
CA VAL A 148 0.23 -9.30 4.07
C VAL A 148 -0.91 -8.73 3.22
N ALA A 149 -1.19 -7.45 3.36
CA ALA A 149 -2.15 -6.72 2.55
C ALA A 149 -1.61 -5.34 2.19
N THR A 150 -1.93 -4.88 0.98
CA THR A 150 -1.68 -3.49 0.58
C THR A 150 -3.00 -2.80 0.34
N PHE A 151 -3.21 -1.68 1.04
CA PHE A 151 -4.41 -0.86 0.91
C PHE A 151 -4.07 0.40 0.13
N THR A 152 -4.94 0.80 -0.79
CA THR A 152 -4.79 2.01 -1.59
C THR A 152 -6.05 2.85 -1.57
N TRP A 153 -5.92 4.17 -1.53
CA TRP A 153 -7.04 5.10 -1.56
C TRP A 153 -6.61 6.47 -2.08
N ASP A 154 -7.57 7.30 -2.47
CA ASP A 154 -7.33 8.68 -2.87
C ASP A 154 -6.95 9.50 -1.64
N GLY A 155 -5.75 10.09 -1.65
CA GLY A 155 -5.26 10.91 -0.54
C GLY A 155 -5.85 12.32 -0.51
N SER A 156 -6.59 12.72 -1.55
CA SER A 156 -7.41 13.92 -1.56
C SER A 156 -8.59 13.70 -0.61
N GLY A 157 -8.40 14.09 0.64
CA GLY A 157 -9.49 14.21 1.60
C GLY A 157 -10.50 15.23 1.08
N GLY A 158 -11.47 14.78 0.28
CA GLY A 158 -12.75 15.46 0.25
C GLY A 158 -13.30 15.37 1.66
N THR A 159 -13.18 16.45 2.42
CA THR A 159 -13.86 16.59 3.70
C THR A 159 -15.35 16.50 3.38
N THR A 160 -15.99 15.44 3.84
CA THR A 160 -17.46 15.44 3.92
C THR A 160 -17.93 16.33 5.07
N GLU A 161 -16.99 16.87 5.85
CA GLU A 161 -17.24 17.89 6.85
C GLU A 161 -17.22 19.26 6.15
N PRO A 162 -18.31 20.05 6.27
CA PRO A 162 -18.29 21.46 5.92
C PRO A 162 -17.13 22.16 6.63
N PRO A 163 -16.55 23.24 6.08
CA PRO A 163 -15.55 24.04 6.78
C PRO A 163 -16.06 24.37 8.20
N ALA A 164 -15.32 24.01 9.24
CA ALA A 164 -15.69 24.36 10.60
C ALA A 164 -15.57 25.89 10.77
N GLY A 165 -16.71 26.58 10.85
CA GLY A 165 -16.78 28.04 10.94
C GLY A 165 -18.04 28.62 10.28
N SER A 166 -18.23 29.93 10.42
CA SER A 166 -19.21 30.67 9.61
C SER A 166 -18.78 30.62 8.14
N ILE A 167 -19.74 30.46 7.22
CA ILE A 167 -19.49 30.62 5.79
C ILE A 167 -18.94 32.03 5.56
N ASP A 168 -17.77 32.14 4.91
CA ASP A 168 -17.22 33.41 4.48
C ASP A 168 -17.94 33.84 3.19
N PRO A 169 -18.76 34.89 3.20
CA PRO A 169 -19.49 35.33 2.03
C PRO A 169 -18.58 35.88 0.91
N ALA A 170 -17.29 36.11 1.18
CA ALA A 170 -16.30 36.54 0.19
C ALA A 170 -15.51 35.39 -0.45
N ALA A 171 -15.68 34.15 0.02
CA ALA A 171 -14.95 32.99 -0.48
C ALA A 171 -15.75 32.19 -1.51
N TRP A 172 -15.05 31.60 -2.49
CA TRP A 172 -15.62 30.63 -3.43
C TRP A 172 -15.54 29.22 -2.87
N TYR A 173 -16.65 28.48 -2.94
CA TYR A 173 -16.75 27.10 -2.46
C TYR A 173 -17.16 26.16 -3.59
N GLY A 174 -16.44 25.05 -3.74
CA GLY A 174 -16.85 23.95 -4.60
C GLY A 174 -17.81 23.01 -3.86
N VAL A 175 -19.01 22.83 -4.38
CA VAL A 175 -19.99 21.87 -3.85
C VAL A 175 -19.97 20.62 -4.72
N ARG A 176 -19.56 19.48 -4.15
CA ARG A 176 -19.48 18.19 -4.87
C ARG A 176 -20.42 17.18 -4.26
N ASN A 177 -21.20 16.51 -5.10
CA ASN A 177 -22.04 15.41 -4.68
C ASN A 177 -21.16 14.20 -4.32
N ALA A 178 -21.32 13.66 -3.12
CA ALA A 178 -20.51 12.55 -2.62
C ALA A 178 -20.75 11.23 -3.36
N ASN A 179 -21.95 11.01 -3.92
CA ASN A 179 -22.32 9.75 -4.57
C ASN A 179 -21.89 9.72 -6.04
N SER A 180 -22.07 10.83 -6.76
CA SER A 180 -21.77 10.91 -8.20
C SER A 180 -20.37 11.45 -8.50
N GLY A 181 -19.75 12.18 -7.56
CA GLY A 181 -18.53 12.95 -7.83
C GLY A 181 -18.76 14.15 -8.77
N ALA A 182 -20.01 14.47 -9.12
CA ALA A 182 -20.34 15.66 -9.90
C ALA A 182 -20.34 16.93 -9.03
N CYS A 183 -20.05 18.08 -9.61
CA CYS A 183 -20.14 19.37 -8.95
C CYS A 183 -21.52 20.01 -9.17
N LEU A 184 -21.97 20.83 -8.21
CA LEU A 184 -23.13 21.71 -8.39
C LEU A 184 -22.77 22.77 -9.42
N ASP A 185 -23.61 22.89 -10.45
CA ASP A 185 -23.38 23.74 -11.61
C ASP A 185 -24.65 24.53 -11.96
N ALA A 186 -24.48 25.74 -12.48
CA ALA A 186 -25.57 26.53 -13.04
C ALA A 186 -25.75 26.16 -14.52
N ALA A 187 -26.91 25.59 -14.86
CA ALA A 187 -27.15 25.07 -16.19
C ALA A 187 -26.88 26.12 -17.27
N ASP A 188 -26.13 25.72 -18.29
CA ASP A 188 -25.75 26.54 -19.45
C ASP A 188 -25.09 27.89 -19.09
N TRP A 189 -24.33 27.94 -17.99
CA TRP A 189 -23.68 29.16 -17.50
C TRP A 189 -24.68 30.29 -17.19
N GLY A 190 -25.92 29.93 -16.86
CA GLY A 190 -26.97 30.91 -16.58
C GLY A 190 -26.65 31.76 -15.35
N THR A 191 -26.75 33.08 -15.51
CA THR A 191 -26.53 34.06 -14.43
C THR A 191 -27.83 34.76 -14.01
N ALA A 192 -28.98 34.35 -14.56
CA ALA A 192 -30.27 34.96 -14.30
C ALA A 192 -30.99 34.31 -13.11
N ASP A 193 -31.87 35.08 -12.46
CA ASP A 193 -32.74 34.56 -11.41
C ASP A 193 -33.59 33.40 -11.95
N GLY A 194 -33.62 32.30 -11.20
CA GLY A 194 -34.32 31.08 -11.61
C GLY A 194 -33.53 30.15 -12.55
N THR A 195 -32.25 30.44 -12.83
CA THR A 195 -31.37 29.49 -13.51
C THR A 195 -31.40 28.13 -12.80
N ALA A 196 -31.60 27.06 -13.58
CA ALA A 196 -31.64 25.70 -13.04
C ALA A 196 -30.25 25.28 -12.53
N LEU A 197 -30.22 24.63 -11.38
CA LEU A 197 -29.02 23.99 -10.86
C LEU A 197 -28.98 22.52 -11.26
N GLN A 198 -27.80 22.04 -11.64
CA GLN A 198 -27.58 20.66 -12.07
C GLN A 198 -26.33 20.06 -11.43
N GLN A 199 -26.18 18.75 -11.58
CA GLN A 199 -24.94 18.04 -11.28
C GLN A 199 -24.19 17.81 -12.60
N TRP A 200 -22.97 18.34 -12.70
CA TRP A 200 -22.16 18.25 -13.91
C TRP A 200 -20.69 17.91 -13.61
N ALA A 201 -19.91 17.67 -14.67
CA ALA A 201 -18.47 17.52 -14.55
C ALA A 201 -17.86 18.77 -13.89
N CYS A 202 -16.98 18.58 -12.92
CA CYS A 202 -16.37 19.67 -12.18
C CYS A 202 -15.50 20.54 -13.10
N GLY A 203 -15.87 21.80 -13.27
CA GLY A 203 -15.08 22.82 -13.95
C GLY A 203 -14.15 23.57 -13.00
N THR A 204 -13.42 24.56 -13.52
CA THR A 204 -12.55 25.43 -12.71
C THR A 204 -13.28 26.59 -12.05
N GLY A 205 -14.54 26.85 -12.41
CA GLY A 205 -15.18 28.13 -12.16
C GLY A 205 -14.61 29.23 -13.04
#